data_AF-A0A7G3AA05-F1
#
_entry.id   AF-A0A7G3AA05-F1
#
_cell.length_a   1.000
_cell.length_b   1.000
_cell.length_c   1.000
_cell.angle_alpha   90.00
_cell.angle_beta   90.00
_cell.angle_gamma   90.00
#
_symmetry.space_group_name_H-M   'P 1'
#
loop_
_entity.id
_entity.type
_entity.pdbx_description
1 polymer ?
#
loop_
_entity_poly.entity_id
_entity_poly.type
_entity_poly.pdbx_seq_one_letter_code
_entity_poly.pdbx_strand_id
1 'polypeptide(L)'
;MIRIFLTLLGLVTAFAASAQAQTVQRDWTPYEQNKQCMISENYFNPSLQMDGSKKWFIVDASIATTILKWHVSGDRFFDEMESPALGRLAQCFDGRLECGLPLNYDIANELKLFDRPENGASTAYFRNPPPESAVRYAMAAVGDCFGSAGEGIYLDEVGLTEAELPIDICYRAGNAMFYRSSSKYRSEAPAMTDAQIAKYRDWGILAKNLIDQRFNKPDEEVTLCGVAPAELMPSFMQFYDDKGYGLLEDAEYIAAQEAEAAAAAQAAAEKQAREDEYNRKSKKERLLARNDYQRFGTLDGCQIAYSYVFNGINRDKMSFIVDPVPDSGISWALKFEKTQTAAQECPAMPQDLGDWIAKQDPKLFEAYGATEEFRNKKPNIWNENDWKAFVERWMWRDQTFAETYVQGGNCLAAIWYSRNIAHDWNAFNQAELDFVGLARVFGRWGAPDKALCAAIPPDVLPLARKTWERNYNQVMREKARQQAEWDAANRREAARRAEIDAAYDELFNWKPPYQKQSELRCYNVEETKYGTRQRCFSD
;
A
#
# COMPACT_ATOMS: atom_id res chain seq x y z
N MET A 1 -58.81 11.09 -43.91
CA MET A 1 -58.79 12.52 -44.29
C MET A 1 -59.38 13.31 -43.13
N ILE A 2 -58.85 14.40 -42.58
CA ILE A 2 -57.66 15.22 -42.84
C ILE A 2 -57.53 16.09 -41.56
N ARG A 3 -56.29 16.21 -41.06
CA ARG A 3 -55.66 17.34 -40.34
C ARG A 3 -56.45 18.05 -39.21
N ILE A 4 -55.87 18.04 -38.01
CA ILE A 4 -55.37 19.22 -37.27
C ILE A 4 -54.81 18.69 -35.94
N PHE A 5 -53.50 18.45 -35.89
CA PHE A 5 -52.72 18.27 -34.66
C PHE A 5 -51.27 18.54 -35.03
N LEU A 6 -50.88 19.83 -35.02
CA LEU A 6 -49.50 20.30 -35.07
C LEU A 6 -49.53 21.84 -35.08
N THR A 7 -49.55 22.45 -33.89
CA THR A 7 -49.09 23.82 -33.60
C THR A 7 -49.55 24.21 -32.19
N LEU A 8 -48.92 23.69 -31.13
CA LEU A 8 -48.94 24.29 -29.77
C LEU A 8 -48.05 23.50 -28.79
N LEU A 9 -46.82 23.19 -29.20
CA LEU A 9 -45.80 22.58 -28.32
C LEU A 9 -44.39 23.09 -28.64
N GLY A 10 -44.29 24.36 -29.05
CA GLY A 10 -43.05 24.99 -29.50
C GLY A 10 -42.81 26.36 -28.90
N LEU A 11 -43.09 26.56 -27.60
CA LEU A 11 -42.88 27.86 -26.94
C LEU A 11 -42.72 27.79 -25.42
N VAL A 12 -42.05 26.76 -24.86
CA VAL A 12 -41.51 26.79 -23.49
C VAL A 12 -40.25 25.92 -23.39
N THR A 13 -39.14 26.29 -24.05
CA THR A 13 -37.76 25.85 -23.72
C THR A 13 -36.72 26.73 -24.44
N ALA A 14 -36.94 28.04 -24.46
CA ALA A 14 -35.90 29.00 -24.86
C ALA A 14 -35.66 29.90 -23.67
N PHE A 15 -34.79 29.48 -22.73
CA PHE A 15 -34.06 30.26 -21.71
C PHE A 15 -33.55 29.31 -20.60
N ALA A 16 -32.73 28.32 -20.98
CA ALA A 16 -31.88 27.56 -20.04
C ALA A 16 -30.83 26.75 -20.83
N ALA A 17 -30.07 27.41 -21.69
CA ALA A 17 -28.86 26.84 -22.29
C ALA A 17 -27.86 27.95 -22.61
N SER A 18 -27.66 28.87 -21.68
CA SER A 18 -26.43 29.66 -21.60
C SER A 18 -25.43 28.88 -20.75
N ALA A 19 -24.97 27.74 -21.29
CA ALA A 19 -23.81 27.01 -20.78
C ALA A 19 -22.82 26.91 -21.95
N GLN A 20 -21.97 27.93 -22.03
CA GLN A 20 -20.62 27.89 -22.60
C GLN A 20 -20.41 26.97 -23.81
N ALA A 21 -20.97 27.34 -24.96
CA ALA A 21 -20.33 27.04 -26.23
C ALA A 21 -19.35 28.17 -26.54
N GLN A 22 -18.24 28.26 -25.80
CA GLN A 22 -17.01 28.72 -26.44
C GLN A 22 -16.59 27.55 -27.32
N THR A 23 -16.94 27.60 -28.59
CA THR A 23 -16.32 26.79 -29.63
C THR A 23 -14.86 27.22 -29.73
N VAL A 24 -14.05 26.76 -28.79
CA VAL A 24 -12.60 26.68 -28.95
C VAL A 24 -12.41 25.65 -30.06
N GLN A 25 -11.83 26.08 -31.17
CA GLN A 25 -11.51 25.23 -32.31
C GLN A 25 -10.41 24.26 -31.85
N ARG A 26 -10.83 23.16 -31.26
CA ARG A 26 -9.96 22.32 -30.43
C ARG A 26 -9.00 21.45 -31.21
N ASP A 27 -9.19 21.31 -32.52
CA ASP A 27 -8.42 20.41 -33.37
C ASP A 27 -8.22 21.06 -34.75
N TRP A 28 -7.00 21.04 -35.29
CA TRP A 28 -6.77 21.36 -36.71
C TRP A 28 -7.35 20.25 -37.61
N THR A 29 -7.36 19.01 -37.10
CA THR A 29 -8.07 17.81 -37.59
C THR A 29 -8.24 16.79 -36.45
N PRO A 30 -9.27 15.92 -36.47
CA PRO A 30 -9.44 14.93 -35.41
C PRO A 30 -8.23 14.00 -35.36
N TYR A 31 -7.75 13.70 -34.15
CA TYR A 31 -6.83 12.60 -33.94
C TYR A 31 -7.49 11.29 -34.39
N GLU A 32 -6.78 10.48 -35.16
CA GLU A 32 -7.28 9.19 -35.64
C GLU A 32 -6.47 8.07 -34.99
N GLN A 33 -7.09 7.38 -34.03
CA GLN A 33 -6.54 6.14 -33.50
C GLN A 33 -6.74 5.03 -34.54
N ASN A 34 -5.67 4.68 -35.26
CA ASN A 34 -5.65 3.56 -36.18
C ASN A 34 -4.54 2.56 -35.80
N LYS A 35 -4.50 1.39 -36.45
CA LYS A 35 -3.49 0.35 -36.19
C LYS A 35 -2.04 0.81 -36.43
N GLN A 36 -1.85 1.90 -37.19
CA GLN A 36 -0.56 2.47 -37.54
C GLN A 36 -0.14 3.60 -36.57
N CYS A 37 -1.01 4.02 -35.64
CA CYS A 37 -0.69 4.97 -34.59
C CYS A 37 -0.25 4.22 -33.32
N MET A 38 0.96 4.52 -32.83
CA MET A 38 1.49 3.89 -31.61
C MET A 38 0.92 4.46 -30.31
N ILE A 39 0.41 5.69 -30.38
CA ILE A 39 -0.11 6.44 -29.23
C ILE A 39 -1.62 6.17 -29.14
N SER A 40 -2.20 6.23 -27.94
CA SER A 40 -3.66 6.29 -27.75
C SER A 40 -4.08 7.71 -27.35
N GLU A 41 -5.36 8.06 -27.52
CA GLU A 41 -5.87 9.40 -27.09
C GLU A 41 -5.56 9.69 -25.61
N ASN A 42 -5.67 8.66 -24.76
CA ASN A 42 -5.44 8.73 -23.32
C ASN A 42 -3.97 8.84 -22.92
N TYR A 43 -3.05 8.85 -23.89
CA TYR A 43 -1.62 9.01 -23.63
C TYR A 43 -1.27 10.40 -23.07
N PHE A 44 -2.02 11.42 -23.48
CA PHE A 44 -1.85 12.76 -22.93
C PHE A 44 -2.67 12.86 -21.65
N ASN A 45 -2.01 13.03 -20.51
CA ASN A 45 -2.67 13.28 -19.22
C ASN A 45 -2.26 14.64 -18.66
N PRO A 46 -3.21 15.43 -18.13
CA PRO A 46 -2.89 16.70 -17.52
C PRO A 46 -2.30 16.48 -16.11
N SER A 47 -1.12 17.04 -15.85
CA SER A 47 -0.58 17.22 -14.51
C SER A 47 -1.24 18.43 -13.84
N LEU A 48 -1.57 18.30 -12.56
CA LEU A 48 -2.03 19.42 -11.74
C LEU A 48 -0.80 20.14 -11.19
N GLN A 49 -0.65 21.41 -11.54
CA GLN A 49 0.41 22.27 -11.04
C GLN A 49 0.05 22.79 -9.64
N MET A 50 1.05 23.28 -8.89
CA MET A 50 0.84 23.83 -7.54
C MET A 50 -0.11 25.03 -7.50
N ASP A 51 -0.23 25.76 -8.62
CA ASP A 51 -1.14 26.89 -8.79
C ASP A 51 -2.57 26.47 -9.19
N GLY A 52 -2.85 25.16 -9.27
CA GLY A 52 -4.14 24.61 -9.69
C GLY A 52 -4.37 24.57 -11.19
N SER A 53 -3.42 25.06 -12.00
CA SER A 53 -3.48 24.93 -13.46
C SER A 53 -3.23 23.49 -13.89
N LYS A 54 -3.82 23.09 -15.03
CA LYS A 54 -3.61 21.78 -15.66
C LYS A 54 -2.70 21.95 -16.86
N LYS A 55 -1.55 21.28 -16.87
CA LYS A 55 -0.61 21.25 -18.00
C LYS A 55 -0.44 19.82 -18.50
N TRP A 56 -0.27 19.60 -19.78
CA TRP A 56 -0.01 18.29 -20.34
C TRP A 56 1.42 17.85 -20.07
N PHE A 57 1.54 16.67 -19.47
CA PHE A 57 2.81 16.02 -19.23
C PHE A 57 3.10 15.02 -20.35
N ILE A 58 4.23 15.21 -21.04
CA ILE A 58 4.73 14.27 -22.05
C ILE A 58 5.67 13.29 -21.36
N VAL A 59 5.14 12.13 -20.95
CA VAL A 59 5.81 11.12 -20.14
C VAL A 59 7.13 10.66 -20.74
N ASP A 60 7.18 10.55 -22.06
CA ASP A 60 8.33 10.05 -22.79
C ASP A 60 9.35 11.12 -23.15
N ALA A 61 9.07 12.39 -22.85
CA ALA A 61 9.97 13.50 -23.19
C ALA A 61 10.31 13.60 -24.70
N SER A 62 9.57 12.93 -25.58
CA SER A 62 9.85 12.84 -27.02
C SER A 62 9.45 14.12 -27.77
N ILE A 63 10.25 14.49 -28.76
CA ILE A 63 9.95 15.64 -29.65
C ILE A 63 8.79 15.27 -30.57
N ALA A 64 8.76 14.05 -31.09
CA ALA A 64 7.68 13.55 -31.94
C ALA A 64 6.31 13.63 -31.23
N THR A 65 6.24 13.15 -29.99
CA THR A 65 5.03 13.21 -29.16
C THR A 65 4.63 14.65 -28.82
N THR A 66 5.61 15.55 -28.69
CA THR A 66 5.36 17.00 -28.50
C THR A 66 4.78 17.64 -29.77
N ILE A 67 5.26 17.28 -30.96
CA ILE A 67 4.73 17.74 -32.25
C ILE A 67 3.31 17.20 -32.48
N LEU A 68 3.06 15.93 -32.16
CA LEU A 68 1.70 15.37 -32.18
C LEU A 68 0.78 16.15 -31.24
N LYS A 69 1.25 16.47 -30.04
CA LYS A 69 0.45 17.29 -29.12
C LYS A 69 0.20 18.70 -29.63
N TRP A 70 1.14 19.29 -30.38
CA TRP A 70 0.91 20.57 -31.06
C TRP A 70 -0.20 20.46 -32.10
N HIS A 71 -0.18 19.40 -32.90
CA HIS A 71 -1.24 19.13 -33.85
C HIS A 71 -2.61 19.00 -33.16
N VAL A 72 -2.69 18.17 -32.12
CA VAL A 72 -3.94 17.88 -31.38
C VAL A 72 -4.44 19.10 -30.60
N SER A 73 -3.60 19.79 -29.82
CA SER A 73 -4.05 20.93 -28.99
C SER A 73 -4.23 22.23 -29.77
N GLY A 74 -3.80 22.28 -31.03
CA GLY A 74 -3.89 23.44 -31.89
C GLY A 74 -3.37 24.74 -31.28
N ASP A 75 -4.18 25.80 -31.32
CA ASP A 75 -3.82 27.13 -30.81
C ASP A 75 -3.58 27.15 -29.28
N ARG A 76 -4.10 26.16 -28.57
CA ARG A 76 -3.91 25.98 -27.12
C ARG A 76 -2.66 25.20 -26.75
N PHE A 77 -1.94 24.61 -27.70
CA PHE A 77 -0.73 23.84 -27.43
C PHE A 77 0.23 24.60 -26.52
N PHE A 78 0.45 25.88 -26.82
CA PHE A 78 1.42 26.71 -26.13
C PHE A 78 1.05 27.00 -24.67
N ASP A 79 -0.25 27.06 -24.39
CA ASP A 79 -0.82 27.33 -23.06
C ASP A 79 -0.98 26.06 -22.23
N GLU A 80 -1.10 24.90 -22.88
CA GLU A 80 -1.36 23.67 -22.17
C GLU A 80 -0.10 22.83 -21.93
N MET A 81 1.04 23.14 -22.57
CA MET A 81 2.26 22.34 -22.42
C MET A 81 3.16 22.76 -21.26
N GLU A 82 3.83 21.78 -20.64
CA GLU A 82 4.84 22.01 -19.62
C GLU A 82 6.17 22.56 -20.19
N SER A 83 6.85 23.40 -19.39
CA SER A 83 8.12 24.06 -19.75
C SER A 83 9.23 23.10 -20.20
N PRO A 84 9.46 21.92 -19.55
CA PRO A 84 10.53 21.01 -19.98
C PRO A 84 10.36 20.45 -21.40
N ALA A 85 9.12 20.22 -21.86
CA ALA A 85 8.86 19.76 -23.22
C ALA A 85 9.17 20.86 -24.25
N LEU A 86 8.78 22.10 -23.94
CA LEU A 86 9.06 23.27 -24.77
C LEU A 86 10.57 23.58 -24.86
N GLY A 87 11.30 23.44 -23.75
CA GLY A 87 12.75 23.59 -23.73
C GLY A 87 13.50 22.53 -24.56
N ARG A 88 12.92 21.34 -24.74
CA ARG A 88 13.45 20.33 -25.68
C ARG A 88 13.13 20.70 -27.13
N LEU A 89 11.90 21.11 -27.41
CA LEU A 89 11.49 21.55 -28.75
C LEU A 89 12.32 22.75 -29.24
N ALA A 90 12.79 23.62 -28.33
CA ALA A 90 13.70 24.71 -28.63
C ALA A 90 15.01 24.26 -29.31
N GLN A 91 15.48 23.04 -29.05
CA GLN A 91 16.70 22.49 -29.65
C GLN A 91 16.54 22.22 -31.15
N CYS A 92 15.30 22.09 -31.62
CA CYS A 92 15.00 21.99 -33.04
C CYS A 92 15.20 23.34 -33.76
N PHE A 93 14.77 24.42 -33.11
CA PHE A 93 14.85 25.77 -33.66
C PHE A 93 16.27 26.37 -33.58
N ASP A 94 17.10 25.95 -32.63
CA ASP A 94 18.52 26.36 -32.55
C ASP A 94 19.49 25.45 -33.32
N GLY A 95 18.97 24.42 -33.99
CA GLY A 95 19.71 23.51 -34.87
C GLY A 95 20.52 22.43 -34.17
N ARG A 96 20.37 22.27 -32.85
CA ARG A 96 21.01 21.16 -32.11
C ARG A 96 20.36 19.81 -32.42
N LEU A 97 19.10 19.81 -32.85
CA LEU A 97 18.37 18.63 -33.28
C LEU A 97 17.68 18.91 -34.62
N GLU A 98 17.72 17.94 -35.53
CA GLU A 98 17.02 18.02 -36.81
C GLU A 98 15.63 17.40 -36.67
N CYS A 99 14.61 18.24 -36.53
CA CYS A 99 13.23 17.82 -36.23
C CYS A 99 12.22 18.25 -37.30
N GLY A 100 12.69 18.60 -38.50
CA GLY A 100 11.86 19.17 -39.56
C GLY A 100 11.30 20.57 -39.26
N LEU A 101 11.85 21.28 -38.28
CA LEU A 101 11.47 22.65 -37.94
C LEU A 101 12.51 23.65 -38.48
N PRO A 102 12.08 24.87 -38.88
CA PRO A 102 13.00 25.89 -39.38
C PRO A 102 13.92 26.41 -38.28
N LEU A 103 15.14 26.79 -38.64
CA LEU A 103 16.06 27.45 -37.72
C LEU A 103 15.53 28.85 -37.37
N ASN A 104 15.31 29.10 -36.08
CA ASN A 104 14.87 30.39 -35.55
C ASN A 104 15.29 30.56 -34.09
N TYR A 105 16.38 31.28 -33.87
CA TYR A 105 16.94 31.49 -32.52
C TYR A 105 16.02 32.28 -31.59
N ASP A 106 15.16 33.16 -32.12
CA ASP A 106 14.22 33.93 -31.31
C ASP A 106 13.16 33.01 -30.72
N ILE A 107 12.57 32.13 -31.53
CA ILE A 107 11.65 31.08 -31.07
C ILE A 107 12.36 30.16 -30.07
N ALA A 108 13.59 29.72 -30.38
CA ALA A 108 14.37 28.85 -29.50
C ALA A 108 14.64 29.48 -28.12
N ASN A 109 14.91 30.78 -28.06
CA ASN A 109 15.17 31.49 -26.82
C ASN A 109 13.87 31.71 -26.03
N GLU A 110 12.78 32.10 -26.70
CA GLU A 110 11.48 32.29 -26.04
C GLU A 110 10.95 30.98 -25.43
N LEU A 111 11.13 29.84 -26.11
CA LEU A 111 10.73 28.52 -25.60
C LEU A 111 11.48 28.09 -24.32
N LYS A 112 12.65 28.69 -24.04
CA LYS A 112 13.46 28.43 -22.83
C LYS A 112 13.06 29.31 -21.65
N LEU A 113 12.22 30.34 -21.85
CA LEU A 113 11.77 31.23 -20.79
C LEU A 113 10.69 30.57 -19.92
N PHE A 114 10.70 30.91 -18.64
CA PHE A 114 9.64 30.52 -17.70
C PHE A 114 8.35 31.30 -18.00
N ASP A 115 8.45 32.64 -18.05
CA ASP A 115 7.38 33.54 -18.48
C ASP A 115 7.66 34.01 -19.91
N ARG A 116 6.73 33.71 -20.82
CA ARG A 116 6.88 33.94 -22.26
C ARG A 116 6.13 35.20 -22.70
N PRO A 117 6.59 35.89 -23.77
CA PRO A 117 5.89 37.07 -24.26
C PRO A 117 4.54 36.69 -24.90
N GLU A 118 3.45 37.35 -24.50
CA GLU A 118 2.11 37.14 -25.08
C GLU A 118 2.06 37.35 -26.60
N ASN A 119 2.94 38.20 -27.13
CA ASN A 119 3.06 38.49 -28.57
C ASN A 119 4.46 38.17 -29.12
N GLY A 120 5.10 37.14 -28.57
CA GLY A 120 6.43 36.67 -29.01
C GLY A 120 6.42 35.95 -30.35
N ALA A 121 7.61 35.76 -30.91
CA ALA A 121 7.81 35.01 -32.17
C ALA A 121 7.29 33.57 -32.07
N SER A 122 7.49 32.93 -30.92
CA SER A 122 7.00 31.59 -30.62
C SER A 122 5.46 31.55 -30.57
N THR A 123 4.83 32.47 -29.84
CA THR A 123 3.37 32.55 -29.73
C THR A 123 2.69 32.74 -31.09
N ALA A 124 3.29 33.53 -31.98
CA ALA A 124 2.79 33.68 -33.35
C ALA A 124 2.97 32.40 -34.19
N TYR A 125 4.09 31.69 -34.02
CA TYR A 125 4.42 30.50 -34.80
C TYR A 125 3.47 29.32 -34.51
N PHE A 126 3.25 29.02 -33.22
CA PHE A 126 2.43 27.86 -32.79
C PHE A 126 0.92 28.03 -33.02
N ARG A 127 0.46 29.21 -33.48
CA ARG A 127 -0.92 29.43 -33.96
C ARG A 127 -1.20 28.82 -35.34
N ASN A 128 -0.18 28.25 -36.00
CA ASN A 128 -0.33 27.51 -37.24
C ASN A 128 -0.18 26.00 -36.94
N PRO A 129 -0.69 25.12 -37.81
CA PRO A 129 -0.40 23.70 -37.69
C PRO A 129 1.10 23.43 -37.87
N PRO A 130 1.61 22.30 -37.34
CA PRO A 130 2.98 21.87 -37.59
C PRO A 130 3.27 21.76 -39.09
N PRO A 131 4.45 22.22 -39.56
CA PRO A 131 4.81 22.07 -40.96
C PRO A 131 4.96 20.59 -41.33
N GLU A 132 4.71 20.26 -42.60
CA GLU A 132 4.77 18.87 -43.11
C GLU A 132 6.09 18.17 -42.77
N SER A 133 7.22 18.88 -42.81
CA SER A 133 8.53 18.34 -42.44
C SER A 133 8.62 17.91 -40.97
N ALA A 134 7.95 18.63 -40.06
CA ALA A 134 7.88 18.27 -38.64
C ALA A 134 6.89 17.13 -38.40
N VAL A 135 5.78 17.08 -39.15
CA VAL A 135 4.84 15.95 -39.15
C VAL A 135 5.55 14.68 -39.61
N ARG A 136 6.28 14.73 -40.74
CA ARG A 136 7.09 13.63 -41.27
C ARG A 136 8.11 13.12 -40.25
N TYR A 137 8.81 14.04 -39.56
CA TYR A 137 9.71 13.67 -38.47
C TYR A 137 8.98 12.96 -37.33
N ALA A 138 7.82 13.48 -36.90
CA ALA A 138 7.07 12.89 -35.81
C ALA A 138 6.50 11.51 -36.17
N MET A 139 5.99 11.34 -37.39
CA MET A 139 5.48 10.06 -37.91
C MET A 139 6.56 8.97 -37.91
N ALA A 140 7.85 9.32 -38.07
CA ALA A 140 8.97 8.37 -37.96
C ALA A 140 9.14 7.75 -36.56
N ALA A 141 8.45 8.28 -35.55
CA ALA A 141 8.45 7.75 -34.19
C ALA A 141 7.06 7.31 -33.70
N VAL A 142 6.01 8.08 -33.97
CA VAL A 142 4.65 7.80 -33.45
C VAL A 142 3.77 7.01 -34.41
N GLY A 143 4.18 6.87 -35.68
CA GLY A 143 3.36 6.29 -36.74
C GLY A 143 2.32 7.26 -37.28
N ASP A 144 1.26 6.73 -37.91
CA ASP A 144 0.22 7.54 -38.54
C ASP A 144 -0.86 7.99 -37.54
N CYS A 145 -0.53 9.02 -36.76
CA CYS A 145 -1.41 9.63 -35.76
C CYS A 145 -1.96 11.01 -36.16
N PHE A 146 -1.65 11.49 -37.36
CA PHE A 146 -1.89 12.90 -37.78
C PHE A 146 -3.10 13.07 -38.71
N GLY A 147 -3.80 11.98 -39.06
CA GLY A 147 -4.96 12.02 -39.95
C GLY A 147 -4.63 12.71 -41.27
N SER A 148 -5.47 13.65 -41.71
CA SER A 148 -5.23 14.37 -42.98
C SER A 148 -3.96 15.21 -43.01
N ALA A 149 -3.37 15.58 -41.86
CA ALA A 149 -2.08 16.29 -41.86
C ALA A 149 -0.91 15.36 -42.20
N GLY A 150 -1.09 14.05 -42.09
CA GLY A 150 -0.18 13.02 -42.58
C GLY A 150 -0.50 12.53 -43.99
N GLU A 151 -1.56 13.04 -44.64
CA GLU A 151 -1.98 12.56 -45.96
C GLU A 151 -0.84 12.72 -46.99
N GLY A 152 -0.48 11.62 -47.64
CA GLY A 152 0.63 11.56 -48.60
C GLY A 152 2.00 11.28 -47.98
N ILE A 153 2.10 11.08 -46.65
CA ILE A 153 3.29 10.55 -45.98
C ILE A 153 3.03 9.10 -45.62
N TYR A 154 3.79 8.18 -46.22
CA TYR A 154 3.64 6.75 -45.97
C TYR A 154 4.66 6.24 -44.94
N LEU A 155 4.32 5.15 -44.23
CA LEU A 155 5.19 4.59 -43.17
C LEU A 155 6.60 4.25 -43.68
N ASP A 156 6.71 3.69 -44.88
CA ASP A 156 7.98 3.30 -45.50
C ASP A 156 8.87 4.53 -45.80
N GLU A 157 8.27 5.65 -46.21
CA GLU A 157 8.99 6.92 -46.41
C GLU A 157 9.61 7.48 -45.13
N VAL A 158 9.02 7.18 -43.98
CA VAL A 158 9.53 7.57 -42.64
C VAL A 158 10.33 6.46 -41.96
N GLY A 159 10.59 5.36 -42.67
CA GLY A 159 11.40 4.24 -42.19
C GLY A 159 10.70 3.32 -41.18
N LEU A 160 9.37 3.38 -41.10
CA LEU A 160 8.53 2.48 -40.34
C LEU A 160 7.83 1.46 -41.25
N THR A 161 7.31 0.42 -40.65
CA THR A 161 6.43 -0.55 -41.29
C THR A 161 5.38 -1.00 -40.29
N GLU A 162 4.24 -1.50 -40.79
CA GLU A 162 3.33 -2.27 -39.96
C GLU A 162 4.08 -3.47 -39.37
N ALA A 163 3.79 -3.75 -38.11
CA ALA A 163 4.32 -4.89 -37.38
C ALA A 163 3.16 -5.65 -36.73
N GLU A 164 3.27 -6.97 -36.73
CA GLU A 164 2.41 -7.86 -35.93
C GLU A 164 3.30 -8.59 -34.92
N LEU A 165 4.09 -7.82 -34.17
CA LEU A 165 5.03 -8.36 -33.20
C LEU A 165 4.43 -8.36 -31.79
N PRO A 166 4.67 -9.40 -30.98
CA PRO A 166 4.38 -9.37 -29.55
C PRO A 166 4.92 -8.11 -28.90
N ILE A 167 4.07 -7.47 -28.09
CA ILE A 167 4.39 -6.17 -27.48
C ILE A 167 5.71 -6.18 -26.71
N ASP A 168 6.07 -7.32 -26.10
CA ASP A 168 7.29 -7.42 -25.30
C ASP A 168 8.58 -7.26 -26.14
N ILE A 169 8.56 -7.63 -27.43
CA ILE A 169 9.71 -7.46 -28.32
C ILE A 169 10.02 -5.96 -28.47
N CYS A 170 8.99 -5.13 -28.72
CA CYS A 170 9.16 -3.69 -28.82
C CYS A 170 9.49 -3.06 -27.47
N TYR A 171 8.97 -3.60 -26.37
CA TYR A 171 9.34 -3.15 -25.03
C TYR A 171 10.84 -3.36 -24.74
N ARG A 172 11.37 -4.55 -25.08
CA ARG A 172 12.77 -4.88 -24.90
C ARG A 172 13.66 -4.04 -25.80
N ALA A 173 13.28 -3.88 -27.06
CA ALA A 173 13.96 -2.98 -27.99
C ALA A 173 13.97 -1.54 -27.45
N GLY A 174 12.81 -1.04 -26.99
CA GLY A 174 12.66 0.28 -26.40
C GLY A 174 13.53 0.49 -25.15
N ASN A 175 13.60 -0.51 -24.27
CA ASN A 175 14.49 -0.48 -23.10
C ASN A 175 15.97 -0.42 -23.49
N ALA A 176 16.40 -1.19 -24.48
CA ALA A 176 17.78 -1.16 -24.97
C ALA A 176 18.13 0.19 -25.62
N MET A 177 17.18 0.82 -26.33
CA MET A 177 17.36 2.14 -26.92
C MET A 177 17.38 3.25 -25.87
N PHE A 178 16.52 3.16 -24.84
CA PHE A 178 16.43 4.12 -23.75
C PHE A 178 17.67 4.05 -22.83
N TYR A 179 17.98 2.86 -22.33
CA TYR A 179 19.09 2.59 -21.42
C TYR A 179 20.35 2.16 -22.18
N ARG A 180 20.75 2.97 -23.17
CA ARG A 180 21.84 2.66 -24.13
C ARG A 180 23.15 2.13 -23.52
N SER A 181 23.50 2.53 -22.29
CA SER A 181 24.75 2.13 -21.63
C SER A 181 24.63 0.86 -20.78
N SER A 182 23.43 0.29 -20.66
CA SER A 182 23.18 -0.87 -19.82
C SER A 182 23.35 -2.17 -20.62
N SER A 183 24.37 -2.95 -20.26
CA SER A 183 24.61 -4.26 -20.86
C SER A 183 23.43 -5.22 -20.63
N LYS A 184 22.73 -5.10 -19.50
CA LYS A 184 21.56 -5.92 -19.16
C LYS A 184 20.47 -5.80 -20.24
N TYR A 185 20.01 -4.59 -20.51
CA TYR A 185 18.91 -4.37 -21.45
C TYR A 185 19.30 -4.71 -22.88
N ARG A 186 20.57 -4.53 -23.25
CA ARG A 186 21.09 -4.95 -24.56
C ARG A 186 21.09 -6.47 -24.73
N SER A 187 21.46 -7.23 -23.70
CA SER A 187 21.45 -8.70 -23.78
C SER A 187 20.05 -9.32 -23.83
N GLU A 188 19.04 -8.58 -23.38
CA GLU A 188 17.66 -9.04 -23.28
C GLU A 188 16.79 -8.60 -24.47
N ALA A 189 17.35 -7.87 -25.44
CA ALA A 189 16.63 -7.26 -26.55
C ALA A 189 17.07 -7.81 -27.92
N PRO A 190 16.29 -7.56 -28.99
CA PRO A 190 16.72 -7.84 -30.35
C PRO A 190 18.06 -7.16 -30.67
N ALA A 191 18.87 -7.81 -31.51
CA ALA A 191 20.19 -7.32 -31.87
C ALA A 191 20.11 -6.00 -32.66
N MET A 192 20.80 -4.97 -32.17
CA MET A 192 20.84 -3.63 -32.77
C MET A 192 22.23 -3.01 -32.60
N THR A 193 22.67 -2.25 -33.60
CA THR A 193 23.93 -1.49 -33.54
C THR A 193 23.77 -0.18 -32.76
N ASP A 194 24.88 0.41 -32.29
CA ASP A 194 24.86 1.72 -31.64
C ASP A 194 24.27 2.82 -32.53
N ALA A 195 24.53 2.76 -33.84
CA ALA A 195 23.99 3.69 -34.82
C ALA A 195 22.47 3.58 -34.95
N GLN A 196 21.95 2.35 -34.99
CA GLN A 196 20.50 2.10 -35.01
C GLN A 196 19.81 2.54 -33.72
N ILE A 197 20.43 2.26 -32.56
CA ILE A 197 19.94 2.73 -31.26
C ILE A 197 19.86 4.26 -31.20
N ALA A 198 20.87 4.96 -31.74
CA ALA A 198 20.87 6.41 -31.80
C ALA A 198 19.80 6.94 -32.76
N LYS A 199 19.64 6.32 -33.94
CA LYS A 199 18.68 6.69 -34.98
C LYS A 199 17.23 6.56 -34.52
N TYR A 200 16.86 5.43 -33.92
CA TYR A 200 15.48 5.13 -33.50
C TYR A 200 15.19 5.47 -32.04
N ARG A 201 15.97 6.39 -31.46
CA ARG A 201 15.88 6.72 -30.03
C ARG A 201 14.48 7.16 -29.60
N ASP A 202 13.84 8.04 -30.35
CA ASP A 202 12.52 8.57 -30.01
C ASP A 202 11.42 7.51 -30.14
N TRP A 203 11.51 6.64 -31.15
CA TRP A 203 10.66 5.44 -31.25
C TRP A 203 10.85 4.50 -30.04
N GLY A 204 12.10 4.22 -29.65
CA GLY A 204 12.38 3.33 -28.52
C GLY A 204 11.95 3.88 -27.17
N ILE A 205 12.10 5.19 -26.96
CA ILE A 205 11.57 5.90 -25.79
C ILE A 205 10.04 5.74 -25.72
N LEU A 206 9.35 5.93 -26.85
CA LEU A 206 7.91 5.77 -26.93
C LEU A 206 7.49 4.32 -26.68
N ALA A 207 8.07 3.34 -27.39
CA ALA A 207 7.78 1.92 -27.22
C ALA A 207 7.95 1.48 -25.76
N LYS A 208 9.04 1.87 -25.10
CA LYS A 208 9.24 1.61 -23.68
C LYS A 208 8.10 2.17 -22.82
N ASN A 209 7.74 3.43 -23.00
CA ASN A 209 6.81 4.13 -22.10
C ASN A 209 5.33 3.80 -22.37
N LEU A 210 4.98 3.40 -23.60
CA LEU A 210 3.68 2.81 -23.91
C LEU A 210 3.46 1.51 -23.12
N ILE A 211 4.52 0.72 -22.96
CA ILE A 211 4.42 -0.65 -22.42
C ILE A 211 4.72 -0.72 -20.92
N ASP A 212 5.55 0.18 -20.40
CA ASP A 212 5.77 0.32 -18.95
C ASP A 212 4.50 0.69 -18.18
N GLN A 213 3.43 1.13 -18.86
CA GLN A 213 2.09 1.44 -18.32
C GLN A 213 2.10 2.29 -17.03
N ARG A 214 3.21 2.97 -16.72
CA ARG A 214 3.45 3.55 -15.38
C ARG A 214 2.56 4.74 -15.09
N PHE A 215 2.01 5.37 -16.12
CA PHE A 215 1.19 6.58 -16.01
C PHE A 215 -0.11 6.55 -16.83
N ASN A 216 -0.21 5.73 -17.87
CA ASN A 216 -1.36 5.69 -18.77
C ASN A 216 -1.67 4.23 -19.16
N LYS A 217 -2.74 3.65 -18.59
CA LYS A 217 -3.26 2.37 -19.07
C LYS A 217 -4.27 2.69 -20.20
N PRO A 218 -4.09 2.20 -21.43
CA PRO A 218 -5.20 2.14 -22.37
C PRO A 218 -6.33 1.30 -21.76
N ASP A 219 -7.59 1.57 -22.15
CA ASP A 219 -8.75 0.83 -21.63
C ASP A 219 -8.68 -0.66 -21.99
N GLU A 220 -7.94 -1.00 -23.06
CA GLU A 220 -7.63 -2.36 -23.48
C GLU A 220 -6.12 -2.63 -23.43
N GLU A 221 -5.74 -3.84 -23.02
CA GLU A 221 -4.33 -4.26 -22.96
C GLU A 221 -3.73 -4.36 -24.37
N VAL A 222 -2.70 -3.57 -24.65
CA VAL A 222 -1.98 -3.63 -25.93
C VAL A 222 -1.12 -4.89 -25.96
N THR A 223 -1.47 -5.83 -26.83
CA THR A 223 -0.78 -7.13 -26.95
C THR A 223 0.22 -7.18 -28.11
N LEU A 224 0.11 -6.26 -29.07
CA LEU A 224 0.95 -6.19 -30.28
C LEU A 224 1.48 -4.78 -30.52
N CYS A 225 2.65 -4.66 -31.15
CA CYS A 225 3.14 -3.39 -31.66
C CYS A 225 2.59 -3.15 -33.06
N GLY A 226 1.77 -2.13 -33.28
CA GLY A 226 1.20 -1.85 -34.62
C GLY A 226 2.21 -1.40 -35.68
N VAL A 227 3.31 -0.74 -35.27
CA VAL A 227 4.40 -0.31 -36.16
C VAL A 227 5.77 -0.45 -35.52
N ALA A 228 6.78 -0.66 -36.36
CA ALA A 228 8.19 -0.76 -35.95
C ALA A 228 9.14 -0.22 -37.04
N PRO A 229 10.40 0.10 -36.71
CA PRO A 229 11.41 0.47 -37.70
C PRO A 229 11.63 -0.64 -38.72
N ALA A 230 11.40 -0.35 -40.00
CA ALA A 230 11.49 -1.34 -41.07
C ALA A 230 12.88 -2.00 -41.14
N GLU A 231 13.93 -1.22 -40.90
CA GLU A 231 15.32 -1.69 -40.85
C GLU A 231 15.59 -2.72 -39.73
N LEU A 232 14.81 -2.69 -38.65
CA LEU A 232 15.00 -3.56 -37.48
C LEU A 232 14.15 -4.82 -37.52
N MET A 233 13.17 -4.90 -38.43
CA MET A 233 12.29 -6.06 -38.54
C MET A 233 13.01 -7.40 -38.67
N PRO A 234 14.11 -7.54 -39.46
CA PRO A 234 14.85 -8.80 -39.51
C PRO A 234 15.40 -9.22 -38.15
N SER A 235 15.96 -8.28 -37.38
CA SER A 235 16.45 -8.56 -36.02
C SER A 235 15.32 -8.89 -35.05
N PHE A 236 14.16 -8.25 -35.21
CA PHE A 236 12.99 -8.49 -34.36
C PHE A 236 12.39 -9.87 -34.62
N MET A 237 12.27 -10.27 -35.89
CA MET A 237 11.81 -11.60 -36.28
C MET A 237 12.79 -12.69 -35.86
N GLN A 238 14.11 -12.48 -36.00
CA GLN A 238 15.09 -13.43 -35.48
C GLN A 238 14.95 -13.61 -33.96
N PHE A 239 14.74 -12.52 -33.22
CA PHE A 239 14.51 -12.59 -31.77
C PHE A 239 13.19 -13.29 -31.43
N TYR A 240 12.14 -13.06 -32.23
CA TYR A 240 10.86 -13.75 -32.12
C TYR A 240 11.04 -15.27 -32.23
N ASP A 241 11.80 -15.72 -33.25
CA ASP A 241 12.10 -17.13 -33.47
C ASP A 241 12.98 -17.72 -32.36
N ASP A 242 14.07 -17.03 -31.98
CA ASP A 242 15.03 -17.47 -30.96
C ASP A 242 14.38 -17.65 -29.58
N LYS A 243 13.33 -16.88 -29.28
CA LYS A 243 12.57 -16.96 -28.03
C LYS A 243 11.36 -17.89 -28.13
N GLY A 244 11.11 -18.48 -29.29
CA GLY A 244 10.04 -19.44 -29.49
C GLY A 244 8.66 -18.82 -29.39
N TYR A 245 8.48 -17.53 -29.71
CA TYR A 245 7.15 -16.92 -29.73
C TYR A 245 6.23 -17.62 -30.74
N GLY A 246 6.77 -18.09 -31.87
CA GLY A 246 6.01 -18.87 -32.84
C GLY A 246 5.48 -20.21 -32.30
N LEU A 247 6.12 -20.79 -31.27
CA LEU A 247 5.61 -21.99 -30.59
C LEU A 247 4.41 -21.66 -29.71
N LEU A 248 4.35 -20.44 -29.16
CA LEU A 248 3.24 -19.98 -28.33
C LEU A 248 1.99 -19.63 -29.14
N GLU A 249 2.11 -19.51 -30.45
CA GLU A 249 1.01 -19.31 -31.39
C GLU A 249 0.56 -20.61 -32.07
N ASP A 250 1.31 -21.70 -31.89
CA ASP A 250 0.97 -23.02 -32.44
C ASP A 250 -0.23 -23.63 -31.71
N ALA A 251 -1.31 -23.88 -32.44
CA ALA A 251 -2.56 -24.38 -31.88
C ALA A 251 -2.42 -25.76 -31.22
N GLU A 252 -1.52 -26.63 -31.70
CA GLU A 252 -1.27 -27.94 -31.08
C GLU A 252 -0.50 -27.77 -29.76
N TYR A 253 0.48 -26.86 -29.72
CA TYR A 253 1.21 -26.54 -28.50
C TYR A 253 0.32 -25.89 -27.44
N ILE A 254 -0.52 -24.92 -27.82
CA ILE A 254 -1.51 -24.28 -26.92
C ILE A 254 -2.44 -25.36 -26.36
N ALA A 255 -3.04 -26.20 -27.21
CA ALA A 255 -3.94 -27.25 -26.76
C ALA A 255 -3.27 -28.26 -25.81
N ALA A 256 -2.00 -28.59 -26.06
CA ALA A 256 -1.22 -29.45 -25.17
C ALA A 256 -0.96 -28.81 -23.80
N GLN A 257 -0.62 -27.52 -23.77
CA GLN A 257 -0.44 -26.76 -22.52
C GLN A 257 -1.75 -26.61 -21.74
N GLU A 258 -2.86 -26.32 -22.42
CA GLU A 258 -4.18 -26.26 -21.79
C GLU A 258 -4.60 -27.62 -21.20
N ALA A 259 -4.32 -28.72 -21.90
CA ALA A 259 -4.58 -30.07 -21.40
C ALA A 259 -3.72 -30.42 -20.18
N GLU A 260 -2.44 -30.05 -20.17
CA GLU A 260 -1.54 -30.22 -19.03
C GLU A 260 -2.01 -29.38 -17.82
N ALA A 261 -2.38 -28.11 -18.05
CA ALA A 261 -2.92 -27.23 -17.02
C ALA A 261 -4.25 -27.76 -16.45
N ALA A 262 -5.14 -28.28 -17.31
CA ALA A 262 -6.39 -28.89 -16.88
C ALA A 262 -6.15 -30.15 -16.03
N ALA A 263 -5.22 -31.02 -16.44
CA ALA A 263 -4.84 -32.20 -15.68
C ALA A 263 -4.21 -31.83 -14.32
N ALA A 264 -3.36 -30.80 -14.28
CA ALA A 264 -2.77 -30.29 -13.05
C ALA A 264 -3.83 -29.68 -12.12
N ALA A 265 -4.79 -28.93 -12.66
CA ALA A 265 -5.91 -28.37 -11.90
C ALA A 265 -6.80 -29.47 -11.30
N GLN A 266 -7.08 -30.53 -12.07
CA GLN A 266 -7.83 -31.68 -11.56
C GLN A 266 -7.06 -32.39 -10.44
N ALA A 267 -5.77 -32.65 -10.62
CA ALA A 267 -4.94 -33.28 -9.59
C ALA A 267 -4.86 -32.42 -8.31
N ALA A 268 -4.79 -31.09 -8.45
CA ALA A 268 -4.84 -30.17 -7.32
C ALA A 268 -6.20 -30.19 -6.60
N ALA A 269 -7.30 -30.24 -7.35
CA ALA A 269 -8.65 -30.35 -6.79
C ALA A 269 -8.85 -31.66 -6.02
N GLU A 270 -8.38 -32.79 -6.57
CA GLU A 270 -8.43 -34.10 -5.89
C GLU A 270 -7.58 -34.13 -4.62
N LYS A 271 -6.40 -33.50 -4.66
CA LYS A 271 -5.56 -33.34 -3.47
C LYS A 271 -6.26 -32.50 -2.40
N GLN A 272 -6.82 -31.35 -2.78
CA GLN A 272 -7.57 -30.49 -1.87
C GLN A 272 -8.77 -31.22 -1.26
N ALA A 273 -9.51 -32.00 -2.05
CA ALA A 273 -10.66 -32.76 -1.57
C ALA A 273 -10.24 -33.80 -0.50
N ARG A 274 -9.11 -34.49 -0.69
CA ARG A 274 -8.56 -35.43 0.31
C ARG A 274 -8.12 -34.73 1.59
N GLU A 275 -7.45 -33.59 1.46
CA GLU A 275 -7.06 -32.77 2.61
C GLU A 275 -8.29 -32.25 3.36
N ASP A 276 -9.32 -31.83 2.64
CA ASP A 276 -10.57 -31.37 3.23
C ASP A 276 -11.29 -32.48 3.99
N GLU A 277 -11.35 -33.68 3.42
CA GLU A 277 -11.93 -34.86 4.07
C GLU A 277 -11.17 -35.22 5.36
N TYR A 278 -9.84 -35.23 5.30
CA TYR A 278 -8.99 -35.46 6.46
C TYR A 278 -9.22 -34.39 7.55
N ASN A 279 -9.24 -33.12 7.16
CA ASN A 279 -9.46 -31.99 8.08
C ASN A 279 -10.85 -32.06 8.72
N ARG A 280 -11.89 -32.39 7.93
CA ARG A 280 -13.25 -32.58 8.44
C ARG A 280 -13.33 -33.72 9.44
N LYS A 281 -12.65 -34.84 9.17
CA LYS A 281 -12.58 -35.99 10.09
C LYS A 281 -11.84 -35.62 11.38
N SER A 282 -10.67 -34.99 11.28
CA SER A 282 -9.89 -34.53 12.42
C SER A 282 -10.67 -33.53 13.27
N LYS A 283 -11.35 -32.57 12.63
CA LYS A 283 -12.25 -31.62 13.30
C LYS A 283 -13.33 -32.35 14.09
N LYS A 284 -14.03 -33.30 13.46
CA LYS A 284 -15.06 -34.11 14.13
C LYS A 284 -14.51 -34.80 15.39
N GLU A 285 -13.35 -35.44 15.29
CA GLU A 285 -12.70 -36.11 16.42
C GLU A 285 -12.36 -35.13 17.56
N ARG A 286 -11.80 -33.95 17.26
CA ARG A 286 -11.54 -32.90 18.26
C ARG A 286 -12.82 -32.41 18.94
N LEU A 287 -13.90 -32.20 18.18
CA LEU A 287 -15.16 -31.70 18.72
C LEU A 287 -15.81 -32.72 19.66
N LEU A 288 -15.78 -34.01 19.28
CA LEU A 288 -16.29 -35.13 20.08
C LEU A 288 -15.49 -35.37 21.37
N ALA A 289 -14.19 -35.04 21.39
CA ALA A 289 -13.33 -35.20 22.56
C ALA A 289 -13.58 -34.16 23.67
N ARG A 290 -14.30 -33.06 23.38
CA ARG A 290 -14.61 -32.02 24.38
C ARG A 290 -15.65 -32.52 25.38
N ASN A 291 -15.48 -32.14 26.63
CA ASN A 291 -16.51 -32.29 27.66
C ASN A 291 -17.57 -31.18 27.56
N ASP A 292 -18.68 -31.30 28.32
CA ASP A 292 -19.80 -30.36 28.24
C ASP A 292 -19.41 -28.92 28.64
N TYR A 293 -18.50 -28.75 29.60
CA TYR A 293 -17.97 -27.44 29.98
C TYR A 293 -17.13 -26.81 28.87
N GLN A 294 -16.28 -27.57 28.18
CA GLN A 294 -15.49 -27.09 27.04
C GLN A 294 -16.35 -26.79 25.81
N ARG A 295 -17.52 -27.41 25.72
CA ARG A 295 -18.42 -27.30 24.58
C ARG A 295 -19.38 -26.13 24.74
N PHE A 296 -20.05 -26.03 25.88
CA PHE A 296 -21.08 -25.02 26.15
C PHE A 296 -20.62 -23.93 27.10
N GLY A 297 -19.60 -24.16 27.92
CA GLY A 297 -19.04 -23.15 28.82
C GLY A 297 -20.11 -22.50 29.71
N THR A 298 -20.16 -21.18 29.67
CA THR A 298 -21.15 -20.32 30.34
C THR A 298 -22.26 -19.86 29.39
N LEU A 299 -22.35 -20.42 28.19
CA LEU A 299 -23.32 -19.98 27.19
C LEU A 299 -24.75 -20.27 27.65
N ASP A 300 -25.61 -19.27 27.52
CA ASP A 300 -27.04 -19.46 27.70
C ASP A 300 -27.69 -20.10 26.45
N GLY A 301 -28.94 -20.54 26.59
CA GLY A 301 -29.67 -21.20 25.51
C GLY A 301 -29.82 -20.36 24.25
N CYS A 302 -29.85 -19.03 24.37
CA CYS A 302 -29.96 -18.13 23.23
C CYS A 302 -28.63 -17.94 22.51
N GLN A 303 -27.53 -17.88 23.25
CA GLN A 303 -26.18 -17.84 22.68
C GLN A 303 -25.84 -19.15 21.95
N ILE A 304 -26.29 -20.29 22.47
CA ILE A 304 -26.19 -21.59 21.80
C ILE A 304 -27.02 -21.61 20.51
N ALA A 305 -28.28 -21.17 20.58
CA ALA A 305 -29.17 -21.08 19.42
C ALA A 305 -28.62 -20.16 18.32
N TYR A 306 -28.12 -18.99 18.71
CA TYR A 306 -27.47 -18.05 17.81
C TYR A 306 -26.23 -18.65 17.15
N SER A 307 -25.43 -19.40 17.89
CA SER A 307 -24.25 -20.08 17.36
C SER A 307 -24.60 -21.10 16.28
N TYR A 308 -25.67 -21.89 16.47
CA TYR A 308 -26.15 -22.80 15.45
C TYR A 308 -26.63 -22.06 14.20
N VAL A 309 -27.47 -21.03 14.36
CA VAL A 309 -27.98 -20.23 13.25
C VAL A 309 -26.84 -19.59 12.46
N PHE A 310 -25.87 -18.98 13.15
CA PHE A 310 -24.74 -18.35 12.50
C PHE A 310 -23.88 -19.34 11.72
N ASN A 311 -23.54 -20.49 12.33
CA ASN A 311 -22.79 -21.54 11.66
C ASN A 311 -23.56 -22.18 10.50
N GLY A 312 -24.89 -22.19 10.56
CA GLY A 312 -25.78 -22.65 9.50
C GLY A 312 -25.85 -21.66 8.32
N ILE A 313 -25.87 -20.35 8.58
CA ILE A 313 -25.78 -19.31 7.55
C ILE A 313 -24.41 -19.37 6.85
N ASN A 314 -23.35 -19.57 7.63
CA ASN A 314 -21.96 -19.60 7.15
C ASN A 314 -21.46 -21.02 6.86
N ARG A 315 -22.38 -21.94 6.53
CA ARG A 315 -22.07 -23.35 6.33
C ARG A 315 -21.05 -23.53 5.19
N ASP A 316 -19.85 -23.96 5.55
CA ASP A 316 -18.83 -24.39 4.60
C ASP A 316 -18.75 -25.93 4.50
N LYS A 317 -17.78 -26.42 3.73
CA LYS A 317 -17.49 -27.85 3.58
C LYS A 317 -17.08 -28.56 4.89
N MET A 318 -16.73 -27.81 5.93
CA MET A 318 -16.30 -28.31 7.25
C MET A 318 -17.43 -28.33 8.28
N SER A 319 -18.58 -27.72 7.98
CA SER A 319 -19.71 -27.64 8.91
C SER A 319 -20.39 -28.99 9.14
N PHE A 320 -20.93 -29.15 10.35
CA PHE A 320 -21.73 -30.30 10.77
C PHE A 320 -23.22 -29.97 10.95
N ILE A 321 -23.63 -28.75 10.57
CA ILE A 321 -25.02 -28.32 10.62
C ILE A 321 -25.84 -29.12 9.60
N VAL A 322 -26.94 -29.68 10.09
CA VAL A 322 -27.90 -30.44 9.29
C VAL A 322 -29.01 -29.48 8.84
N ASP A 323 -29.32 -29.52 7.55
CA ASP A 323 -30.32 -28.68 6.86
C ASP A 323 -30.00 -27.17 6.80
N PRO A 324 -30.56 -26.45 5.81
CA PRO A 324 -30.53 -24.97 5.81
C PRO A 324 -31.26 -24.39 7.02
N VAL A 325 -30.81 -23.22 7.48
CA VAL A 325 -31.46 -22.45 8.54
C VAL A 325 -32.84 -21.97 8.06
N PRO A 326 -33.92 -22.08 8.86
CA PRO A 326 -35.22 -21.52 8.50
C PRO A 326 -35.20 -19.98 8.47
N ASP A 327 -36.05 -19.36 7.65
CA ASP A 327 -36.13 -17.89 7.50
C ASP A 327 -36.46 -17.17 8.83
N SER A 328 -37.26 -17.83 9.68
CA SER A 328 -37.55 -17.40 11.04
C SER A 328 -36.29 -17.34 11.91
N GLY A 329 -35.33 -18.23 11.67
CA GLY A 329 -34.03 -18.29 12.32
C GLY A 329 -33.15 -17.10 11.98
N ILE A 330 -33.11 -16.72 10.70
CA ILE A 330 -32.37 -15.53 10.23
C ILE A 330 -32.98 -14.26 10.84
N SER A 331 -34.32 -14.16 10.81
CA SER A 331 -35.06 -13.02 11.37
C SER A 331 -34.88 -12.91 12.89
N TRP A 332 -34.89 -14.05 13.59
CA TRP A 332 -34.65 -14.13 15.03
C TRP A 332 -33.21 -13.74 15.38
N ALA A 333 -32.21 -14.20 14.62
CA ALA A 333 -30.80 -13.85 14.83
C ALA A 333 -30.56 -12.34 14.71
N LEU A 334 -31.13 -11.68 13.69
CA LEU A 334 -31.05 -10.21 13.54
C LEU A 334 -31.72 -9.47 14.71
N LYS A 335 -32.80 -10.02 15.27
CA LYS A 335 -33.46 -9.46 16.44
C LYS A 335 -32.62 -9.66 17.71
N PHE A 336 -31.99 -10.83 17.85
CA PHE A 336 -31.08 -11.16 18.93
C PHE A 336 -29.86 -10.22 18.95
N GLU A 337 -29.24 -9.93 17.80
CA GLU A 337 -28.13 -8.96 17.74
C GLU A 337 -28.54 -7.56 18.21
N LYS A 338 -29.74 -7.11 17.84
CA LYS A 338 -30.30 -5.82 18.28
C LYS A 338 -30.62 -5.79 19.77
N THR A 339 -31.18 -6.86 20.33
CA THR A 339 -31.52 -6.93 21.77
C THR A 339 -30.26 -7.03 22.63
N GLN A 340 -29.23 -7.73 22.17
CA GLN A 340 -27.92 -7.78 22.84
C GLN A 340 -27.26 -6.40 22.89
N THR A 341 -27.30 -5.64 21.78
CA THR A 341 -26.78 -4.27 21.73
C THR A 341 -27.50 -3.33 22.70
N ALA A 342 -28.77 -3.61 23.01
CA ALA A 342 -29.60 -2.85 23.93
C ALA A 342 -29.61 -3.39 25.38
N ALA A 343 -28.83 -4.43 25.69
CA ALA A 343 -28.84 -5.15 26.98
C ALA A 343 -30.25 -5.63 27.40
N GLN A 344 -31.05 -6.08 26.43
CA GLN A 344 -32.41 -6.57 26.62
C GLN A 344 -32.48 -8.10 26.66
N GLU A 345 -33.56 -8.63 27.22
CA GLU A 345 -33.82 -10.07 27.28
C GLU A 345 -33.81 -10.73 25.90
N CYS A 346 -33.45 -12.01 25.88
CA CYS A 346 -33.43 -12.79 24.66
C CYS A 346 -34.82 -12.83 23.97
N PRO A 347 -34.90 -12.56 22.66
CA PRO A 347 -36.15 -12.63 21.93
C PRO A 347 -36.71 -14.06 21.94
N ALA A 348 -38.03 -14.17 22.10
CA ALA A 348 -38.73 -15.45 22.05
C ALA A 348 -38.37 -16.22 20.77
N MET A 349 -37.95 -17.48 20.94
CA MET A 349 -37.53 -18.35 19.86
C MET A 349 -38.76 -18.87 19.08
N PRO A 350 -38.80 -18.71 17.75
CA PRO A 350 -39.81 -19.36 16.92
C PRO A 350 -39.77 -20.89 17.05
N GLN A 351 -40.93 -21.55 16.97
CA GLN A 351 -41.03 -23.00 17.15
C GLN A 351 -40.21 -23.78 16.11
N ASP A 352 -40.28 -23.36 14.85
CA ASP A 352 -39.56 -23.95 13.74
C ASP A 352 -38.03 -23.80 13.86
N LEU A 353 -37.56 -22.68 14.43
CA LEU A 353 -36.15 -22.53 14.82
C LEU A 353 -35.78 -23.50 15.95
N GLY A 354 -36.61 -23.62 16.99
CA GLY A 354 -36.39 -24.56 18.08
C GLY A 354 -36.31 -26.01 17.61
N ASP A 355 -37.24 -26.40 16.74
CA ASP A 355 -37.27 -27.73 16.11
C ASP A 355 -36.04 -27.98 15.24
N TRP A 356 -35.55 -26.95 14.53
CA TRP A 356 -34.33 -27.03 13.73
C TRP A 356 -33.07 -27.16 14.60
N ILE A 357 -32.98 -26.43 15.71
CA ILE A 357 -31.86 -26.55 16.67
C ILE A 357 -31.84 -27.95 17.30
N ALA A 358 -32.99 -28.51 17.63
CA ALA A 358 -33.10 -29.84 18.23
C ALA A 358 -32.59 -30.98 17.33
N LYS A 359 -32.50 -30.76 16.00
CA LYS A 359 -31.93 -31.72 15.05
C LYS A 359 -30.40 -31.72 15.01
N GLN A 360 -29.76 -30.67 15.52
CA GLN A 360 -28.30 -30.54 15.47
C GLN A 360 -27.64 -31.46 16.49
N ASP A 361 -26.48 -32.04 16.18
CA ASP A 361 -25.74 -32.86 17.15
C ASP A 361 -25.05 -31.95 18.17
N PRO A 362 -25.49 -31.94 19.45
CA PRO A 362 -24.86 -31.12 20.47
C PRO A 362 -23.38 -31.45 20.62
N LYS A 363 -22.93 -32.69 20.38
CA LYS A 363 -21.52 -33.06 20.55
C LYS A 363 -20.59 -32.39 19.54
N LEU A 364 -21.13 -32.00 18.38
CA LEU A 364 -20.42 -31.29 17.32
C LEU A 364 -20.63 -29.77 17.40
N PHE A 365 -21.26 -29.27 18.47
CA PHE A 365 -21.50 -27.85 18.67
C PHE A 365 -20.21 -27.02 18.67
N GLU A 366 -20.17 -25.98 17.85
CA GLU A 366 -19.16 -24.94 17.93
C GLU A 366 -19.85 -23.63 18.27
N ALA A 367 -19.35 -22.94 19.30
CA ALA A 367 -19.78 -21.59 19.57
C ALA A 367 -19.39 -20.70 18.39
N TYR A 368 -20.29 -19.79 18.01
CA TYR A 368 -20.00 -18.76 17.00
C TYR A 368 -18.72 -18.00 17.39
N GLY A 369 -17.77 -17.91 16.47
CA GLY A 369 -16.47 -17.28 16.71
C GLY A 369 -15.40 -18.19 17.33
N ALA A 370 -15.53 -19.51 17.23
CA ALA A 370 -14.45 -20.46 17.49
C ALA A 370 -13.24 -20.21 16.55
N THR A 371 -12.03 -20.59 17.00
CA THR A 371 -10.70 -20.30 16.41
C THR A 371 -10.52 -20.61 14.92
N GLU A 372 -11.36 -21.45 14.32
CA GLU A 372 -11.28 -21.85 12.91
C GLU A 372 -11.91 -20.82 11.96
N GLU A 373 -13.02 -20.18 12.36
CA GLU A 373 -13.65 -19.11 11.57
C GLU A 373 -12.80 -17.82 11.57
N PHE A 374 -12.06 -17.57 12.66
CA PHE A 374 -11.05 -16.50 12.73
C PHE A 374 -10.01 -16.64 11.62
N ARG A 375 -9.50 -17.85 11.39
CA ARG A 375 -8.50 -18.12 10.34
C ARG A 375 -9.11 -18.01 8.94
N ASN A 376 -10.36 -18.44 8.77
CA ASN A 376 -11.00 -18.53 7.46
C ASN A 376 -11.60 -17.21 6.95
N LYS A 377 -11.93 -16.26 7.85
CA LYS A 377 -12.61 -14.99 7.49
C LYS A 377 -11.78 -13.73 7.74
N LYS A 378 -10.52 -13.86 8.16
CA LYS A 378 -9.60 -12.72 8.26
C LYS A 378 -9.37 -12.11 6.87
N PRO A 379 -9.16 -10.79 6.77
CA PRO A 379 -8.78 -10.20 5.49
C PRO A 379 -7.46 -10.80 5.00
N ASN A 380 -7.42 -11.29 3.76
CA ASN A 380 -6.21 -11.87 3.16
C ASN A 380 -5.16 -10.81 2.82
N ILE A 381 -5.56 -9.53 2.75
CA ILE A 381 -4.71 -8.39 2.42
C ILE A 381 -4.60 -7.48 3.64
N TRP A 382 -3.41 -6.92 3.85
CA TRP A 382 -3.12 -6.06 4.99
C TRP A 382 -3.65 -4.63 4.76
N ASN A 383 -4.98 -4.49 4.78
CA ASN A 383 -5.69 -3.21 4.74
C ASN A 383 -6.15 -2.81 6.15
N GLU A 384 -5.63 -1.69 6.67
CA GLU A 384 -5.94 -1.25 8.03
C GLU A 384 -7.44 -1.07 8.29
N ASN A 385 -8.24 -0.63 7.31
CA ASN A 385 -9.68 -0.45 7.50
C ASN A 385 -10.47 -1.76 7.58
N ASP A 386 -10.10 -2.76 6.76
CA ASP A 386 -10.75 -4.08 6.78
C ASP A 386 -10.39 -4.84 8.05
N TRP A 387 -9.13 -4.73 8.46
CA TRP A 387 -8.67 -5.23 9.76
C TRP A 387 -9.34 -4.48 10.91
N LYS A 388 -9.67 -3.19 10.76
CA LYS A 388 -10.40 -2.43 11.77
C LYS A 388 -11.81 -2.93 11.96
N ALA A 389 -12.57 -3.02 10.88
CA ALA A 389 -13.92 -3.55 10.92
C ALA A 389 -13.95 -4.99 11.45
N PHE A 390 -12.96 -5.81 11.11
CA PHE A 390 -12.81 -7.16 11.64
C PHE A 390 -12.52 -7.16 13.15
N VAL A 391 -11.57 -6.35 13.61
CA VAL A 391 -11.21 -6.20 15.03
C VAL A 391 -12.36 -5.66 15.86
N GLU A 392 -13.11 -4.67 15.36
CA GLU A 392 -14.27 -4.10 16.05
C GLU A 392 -15.38 -5.15 16.23
N ARG A 393 -15.67 -5.95 15.20
CA ARG A 393 -16.60 -7.11 15.30
C ARG A 393 -16.10 -8.15 16.32
N TRP A 394 -14.80 -8.39 16.36
CA TRP A 394 -14.18 -9.32 17.33
C TRP A 394 -14.18 -8.80 18.77
N MET A 395 -13.99 -7.49 18.96
CA MET A 395 -14.04 -6.85 20.28
C MET A 395 -15.46 -6.78 20.84
N TRP A 396 -16.47 -6.57 19.99
CA TRP A 396 -17.88 -6.63 20.36
C TRP A 396 -18.24 -7.99 20.99
N ARG A 397 -17.67 -9.08 20.46
CA ARG A 397 -17.79 -10.42 21.03
C ARG A 397 -17.22 -10.49 22.46
N ASP A 398 -15.99 -10.06 22.72
CA ASP A 398 -15.33 -10.20 24.03
C ASP A 398 -15.96 -9.32 25.14
N GLN A 399 -16.66 -8.25 24.77
CA GLN A 399 -17.44 -7.44 25.71
C GLN A 399 -18.76 -8.10 26.14
N THR A 400 -19.27 -9.06 25.37
CA THR A 400 -20.60 -9.69 25.60
C THR A 400 -20.51 -11.02 26.38
N PHE A 401 -19.34 -11.67 26.43
CA PHE A 401 -19.11 -12.95 27.11
C PHE A 401 -18.11 -12.83 28.27
N ALA A 402 -18.28 -11.79 29.08
CA ALA A 402 -17.33 -11.50 30.15
C ALA A 402 -17.36 -12.55 31.27
N GLU A 403 -16.15 -12.79 31.81
CA GLU A 403 -15.82 -13.37 33.12
C GLU A 403 -15.71 -14.91 33.16
N THR A 404 -14.52 -15.51 33.00
CA THR A 404 -13.41 -15.43 33.97
C THR A 404 -12.11 -15.92 33.30
N TYR A 405 -11.50 -15.12 32.43
CA TYR A 405 -10.10 -15.35 32.07
C TYR A 405 -9.24 -14.38 32.86
N VAL A 406 -8.65 -14.87 33.95
CA VAL A 406 -7.56 -14.15 34.63
C VAL A 406 -6.50 -13.89 33.56
N GLN A 407 -6.00 -12.66 33.45
CA GLN A 407 -4.78 -12.37 32.69
C GLN A 407 -3.64 -13.27 33.22
N GLY A 408 -3.53 -14.47 32.66
CA GLY A 408 -2.47 -15.41 32.99
C GLY A 408 -1.19 -14.94 32.31
N GLY A 409 -0.05 -15.24 32.93
CA GLY A 409 1.28 -14.88 32.38
C GLY A 409 1.49 -15.34 30.94
N ASN A 410 0.81 -16.41 30.49
CA ASN A 410 0.88 -16.90 29.11
C ASN A 410 0.24 -15.96 28.08
N CYS A 411 -0.89 -15.31 28.39
CA CYS A 411 -1.48 -14.36 27.46
C CYS A 411 -0.61 -13.11 27.32
N LEU A 412 -0.20 -12.53 28.46
CA LEU A 412 0.67 -11.36 28.48
C LEU A 412 2.00 -11.64 27.76
N ALA A 413 2.56 -12.84 27.94
CA ALA A 413 3.76 -13.29 27.23
C ALA A 413 3.54 -13.36 25.71
N ALA A 414 2.42 -13.93 25.24
CA ALA A 414 2.10 -14.04 23.81
C ALA A 414 1.85 -12.68 23.15
N ILE A 415 1.15 -11.79 23.83
CA ILE A 415 0.88 -10.43 23.35
C ILE A 415 2.18 -9.62 23.30
N TRP A 416 2.98 -9.67 24.37
CA TRP A 416 4.26 -8.97 24.41
C TRP A 416 5.23 -9.49 23.35
N TYR A 417 5.34 -10.82 23.20
CA TYR A 417 6.16 -11.48 22.18
C TYR A 417 5.81 -10.95 20.79
N SER A 418 4.52 -10.94 20.47
CA SER A 418 4.01 -10.55 19.16
C SER A 418 4.25 -9.07 18.83
N ARG A 419 4.28 -8.19 19.85
CA ARG A 419 4.46 -6.75 19.68
C ARG A 419 5.91 -6.27 19.69
N ASN A 420 6.77 -6.91 20.48
CA ASN A 420 8.07 -6.32 20.85
C ASN A 420 9.29 -7.02 20.25
N ILE A 421 9.13 -8.16 19.58
CA ILE A 421 10.25 -8.91 19.02
C ILE A 421 10.41 -8.63 17.52
N ALA A 422 11.66 -8.59 17.07
CA ALA A 422 12.01 -8.63 15.66
C ALA A 422 11.73 -10.03 15.11
N HIS A 423 10.76 -10.13 14.18
CA HIS A 423 10.26 -11.40 13.68
C HIS A 423 11.00 -11.81 12.40
N ASP A 424 11.44 -13.06 12.34
CA ASP A 424 11.80 -13.71 11.08
C ASP A 424 10.52 -14.31 10.49
N TRP A 425 9.84 -13.50 9.67
CA TRP A 425 8.53 -13.83 9.12
C TRP A 425 8.52 -15.15 8.32
N ASN A 426 9.67 -15.56 7.78
CA ASN A 426 9.79 -16.79 7.00
C ASN A 426 9.79 -18.06 7.87
N ALA A 427 10.03 -17.92 9.18
CA ALA A 427 10.08 -19.04 10.12
C ALA A 427 8.72 -19.33 10.79
N PHE A 428 7.72 -18.46 10.58
CA PHE A 428 6.41 -18.59 11.20
C PHE A 428 5.46 -19.37 10.30
N ASN A 429 4.67 -20.23 10.92
CA ASN A 429 3.49 -20.80 10.27
C ASN A 429 2.40 -19.72 10.12
N GLN A 430 1.43 -19.98 9.25
CA GLN A 430 0.39 -18.99 8.94
C GLN A 430 -0.38 -18.51 10.17
N ALA A 431 -0.64 -19.39 11.14
CA ALA A 431 -1.36 -19.03 12.35
C ALA A 431 -0.57 -18.08 13.26
N GLU A 432 0.74 -18.26 13.33
CA GLU A 432 1.66 -17.38 14.05
C GLU A 432 1.72 -16.00 13.39
N LEU A 433 1.84 -15.96 12.05
CA LEU A 433 1.79 -14.71 11.27
C LEU A 433 0.51 -13.91 11.53
N ASP A 434 -0.63 -14.60 11.52
CA ASP A 434 -1.95 -14.01 11.70
C ASP A 434 -2.13 -13.42 13.10
N PHE A 435 -1.70 -14.16 14.13
CA PHE A 435 -1.78 -13.69 15.51
C PHE A 435 -0.85 -12.49 15.75
N VAL A 436 0.35 -12.51 15.17
CA VAL A 436 1.31 -11.41 15.29
C VAL A 436 0.79 -10.14 14.61
N GLY A 437 0.22 -10.27 13.41
CA GLY A 437 -0.45 -9.16 12.72
C GLY A 437 -1.56 -8.57 13.59
N LEU A 438 -2.46 -9.42 14.09
CA LEU A 438 -3.57 -9.01 14.95
C LEU A 438 -3.09 -8.29 16.21
N ALA A 439 -2.07 -8.81 16.89
CA ALA A 439 -1.55 -8.25 18.13
C ALA A 439 -0.99 -6.83 17.96
N ARG A 440 -0.36 -6.54 16.81
CA ARG A 440 0.16 -5.22 16.48
C ARG A 440 -0.95 -4.22 16.17
N VAL A 441 -1.97 -4.64 15.44
CA VAL A 441 -3.13 -3.80 15.12
C VAL A 441 -3.87 -3.40 16.41
N PHE A 442 -4.11 -4.37 17.29
CA PHE A 442 -4.68 -4.11 18.62
C PHE A 442 -3.85 -3.09 19.41
N GLY A 443 -2.52 -3.21 19.37
CA GLY A 443 -1.61 -2.29 20.06
C GLY A 443 -1.64 -0.86 19.49
N ARG A 444 -1.68 -0.70 18.16
CA ARG A 444 -1.74 0.61 17.50
C ARG A 444 -3.02 1.38 17.83
N TRP A 445 -4.13 0.68 18.03
CA TRP A 445 -5.43 1.30 18.28
C TRP A 445 -5.83 1.37 19.75
N GLY A 446 -4.94 0.95 20.66
CA GLY A 446 -5.24 0.96 22.10
C GLY A 446 -6.39 0.03 22.49
N ALA A 447 -6.63 -1.03 21.70
CA ALA A 447 -7.65 -2.02 21.99
C ALA A 447 -7.24 -2.84 23.24
N PRO A 448 -8.20 -3.21 24.11
CA PRO A 448 -7.90 -3.92 25.35
C PRO A 448 -7.36 -5.34 25.06
N ASP A 449 -6.18 -5.63 25.60
CA ASP A 449 -5.43 -6.88 25.41
C ASP A 449 -6.21 -8.16 25.79
N LYS A 450 -7.22 -8.03 26.65
CA LYS A 450 -8.07 -9.17 27.05
C LYS A 450 -8.75 -9.85 25.85
N ALA A 451 -9.18 -9.08 24.85
CA ALA A 451 -9.90 -9.61 23.68
C ALA A 451 -8.98 -10.34 22.69
N LEU A 452 -7.67 -10.05 22.78
CA LEU A 452 -6.63 -10.72 22.01
C LEU A 452 -6.23 -12.06 22.65
N CYS A 453 -6.38 -12.21 23.98
CA CYS A 453 -6.09 -13.47 24.68
C CYS A 453 -6.91 -14.66 24.18
N ALA A 454 -8.16 -14.43 23.77
CA ALA A 454 -9.04 -15.46 23.23
C ALA A 454 -8.65 -15.92 21.81
N ALA A 455 -7.76 -15.18 21.13
CA ALA A 455 -7.35 -15.44 19.75
C ALA A 455 -6.01 -16.20 19.66
N ILE A 456 -5.35 -16.51 20.79
CA ILE A 456 -4.00 -17.07 20.78
C ILE A 456 -4.02 -18.49 20.18
N PRO A 457 -3.31 -18.72 19.05
CA PRO A 457 -3.13 -20.07 18.53
C PRO A 457 -2.39 -20.94 19.55
N PRO A 458 -2.78 -22.22 19.72
CA PRO A 458 -2.05 -23.15 20.58
C PRO A 458 -0.55 -23.22 20.27
N ASP A 459 -0.20 -23.09 18.98
CA ASP A 459 1.17 -23.15 18.46
C ASP A 459 2.04 -21.96 18.88
N VAL A 460 1.44 -20.79 19.13
CA VAL A 460 2.15 -19.57 19.58
C VAL A 460 2.58 -19.67 21.05
N LEU A 461 1.82 -20.41 21.87
CA LEU A 461 2.03 -20.44 23.33
C LEU A 461 3.41 -20.98 23.76
N PRO A 462 3.93 -22.11 23.23
CA PRO A 462 5.26 -22.62 23.59
C PRO A 462 6.39 -21.66 23.20
N LEU A 463 6.29 -21.04 22.03
CA LEU A 463 7.30 -20.11 21.50
C LEU A 463 7.33 -18.80 22.30
N ALA A 464 6.15 -18.21 22.53
CA ALA A 464 5.98 -17.01 23.34
C ALA A 464 6.49 -17.24 24.76
N ARG A 465 6.16 -18.38 25.37
CA ARG A 465 6.59 -18.73 26.72
C ARG A 465 8.11 -18.85 26.83
N LYS A 466 8.73 -19.64 25.95
CA LYS A 466 10.20 -19.82 25.95
C LYS A 466 10.95 -18.49 25.78
N THR A 467 10.41 -17.60 24.95
CA THR A 467 11.04 -16.32 24.62
C THR A 467 10.82 -15.29 25.73
N TRP A 468 9.61 -15.26 26.30
CA TRP A 468 9.29 -14.46 27.48
C TRP A 468 10.11 -14.89 28.69
N GLU A 469 10.24 -16.19 28.97
CA GLU A 469 11.08 -16.71 30.05
C GLU A 469 12.55 -16.31 29.86
N ARG A 470 13.08 -16.35 28.62
CA ARG A 470 14.45 -15.88 28.33
C ARG A 470 14.60 -14.38 28.60
N ASN A 471 13.67 -13.55 28.13
CA ASN A 471 13.72 -12.10 28.33
C ASN A 471 13.51 -11.73 29.81
N TYR A 472 12.52 -12.30 30.48
CA TYR A 472 12.26 -12.11 31.90
C TYR A 472 13.49 -12.47 32.74
N ASN A 473 14.14 -13.61 32.46
CA ASN A 473 15.38 -13.99 33.14
C ASN A 473 16.53 -13.00 32.86
N GLN A 474 16.61 -12.42 31.67
CA GLN A 474 17.60 -11.39 31.34
C GLN A 474 17.33 -10.08 32.11
N VAL A 475 16.09 -9.59 32.11
CA VAL A 475 15.68 -8.39 32.86
C VAL A 475 15.90 -8.57 34.36
N MET A 476 15.59 -9.75 34.90
CA MET A 476 15.82 -10.04 36.33
C MET A 476 17.31 -10.09 36.68
N ARG A 477 18.17 -10.62 35.80
CA ARG A 477 19.64 -10.56 35.98
C ARG A 477 20.16 -9.13 35.94
N GLU A 478 19.61 -8.30 35.07
CA GLU A 478 20.01 -6.91 34.92
C GLU A 478 19.55 -6.05 36.12
N LYS A 479 18.31 -6.26 36.60
CA LYS A 479 17.85 -5.68 37.86
C LYS A 479 18.69 -6.14 39.06
N ALA A 480 19.04 -7.43 39.13
CA ALA A 480 19.93 -7.93 40.18
C ALA A 480 21.34 -7.31 40.10
N ARG A 481 21.86 -7.08 38.89
CA ARG A 481 23.12 -6.35 38.68
C ARG A 481 23.02 -4.91 39.16
N GLN A 482 21.97 -4.17 38.76
CA GLN A 482 21.73 -2.80 39.19
C GLN A 482 21.56 -2.68 40.71
N GLN A 483 20.84 -3.63 41.32
CA GLN A 483 20.70 -3.68 42.78
C GLN A 483 22.05 -3.95 43.45
N ALA A 484 22.85 -4.89 42.94
CA ALA A 484 24.17 -5.18 43.48
C ALA A 484 25.14 -3.99 43.33
N GLU A 485 25.06 -3.24 42.22
CA GLU A 485 25.81 -2.00 41.99
C GLU A 485 25.37 -0.90 42.98
N TRP A 486 24.06 -0.73 43.18
CA TRP A 486 23.51 0.22 44.14
C TRP A 486 23.89 -0.13 45.59
N ASP A 487 23.81 -1.41 45.97
CA ASP A 487 24.25 -1.91 47.28
C ASP A 487 25.77 -1.77 47.47
N ALA A 488 26.57 -1.97 46.41
CA ALA A 488 28.00 -1.73 46.45
C ALA A 488 28.34 -0.24 46.59
N ALA A 489 27.63 0.64 45.88
CA ALA A 489 27.77 2.09 46.02
C ALA A 489 27.41 2.56 47.43
N ASN A 490 26.29 2.08 47.99
CA ASN A 490 25.89 2.40 49.35
C ASN A 490 26.88 1.88 50.40
N ARG A 491 27.48 0.70 50.18
CA ARG A 491 28.55 0.20 51.06
C ARG A 491 29.80 1.08 51.00
N ARG A 492 30.18 1.57 49.82
CA ARG A 492 31.30 2.53 49.67
C ARG A 492 30.98 3.86 50.35
N GLU A 493 29.76 4.36 50.19
CA GLU A 493 29.29 5.59 50.83
C GLU A 493 29.29 5.44 52.36
N ALA A 494 28.79 4.31 52.89
CA ALA A 494 28.78 4.01 54.31
C ALA A 494 30.21 3.86 54.88
N ALA A 495 31.11 3.19 54.17
CA ALA A 495 32.52 3.10 54.55
C ALA A 495 33.19 4.48 54.59
N ARG A 496 32.93 5.32 53.57
CA ARG A 496 33.42 6.70 53.53
C ARG A 496 32.87 7.55 54.69
N ARG A 497 31.59 7.38 55.04
CA ARG A 497 31.00 8.04 56.23
C ARG A 497 31.66 7.56 57.51
N ALA A 498 31.89 6.25 57.66
CA ALA A 498 32.59 5.72 58.83
C ALA A 498 34.04 6.22 58.94
N GLU A 499 34.76 6.39 57.82
CA GLU A 499 36.09 7.01 57.80
C GLU A 499 36.04 8.49 58.21
N ILE A 500 35.05 9.24 57.72
CA ILE A 500 34.83 10.64 58.09
C ILE A 500 34.49 10.74 59.58
N ASP A 501 33.57 9.91 60.08
CA ASP A 501 33.16 9.88 61.48
C ASP A 501 34.34 9.49 62.39
N ALA A 502 35.16 8.50 62.00
CA ALA A 502 36.38 8.14 62.71
C ALA A 502 37.40 9.28 62.75
N ALA A 503 37.58 10.01 61.63
CA ALA A 503 38.44 11.19 61.59
C ALA A 503 37.90 12.34 62.45
N TYR A 504 36.57 12.52 62.50
CA TYR A 504 35.92 13.48 63.40
C TYR A 504 36.09 13.08 64.86
N ASP A 505 35.92 11.81 65.22
CA ASP A 505 36.13 11.28 66.57
C ASP A 505 37.59 11.45 67.01
N GLU A 506 38.56 11.24 66.12
CA GLU A 506 39.98 11.51 66.41
C GLU A 506 40.24 13.01 66.66
N LEU A 507 39.61 13.89 65.88
CA LEU A 507 39.64 15.34 66.08
C LEU A 507 39.03 15.79 67.42
N PHE A 508 37.96 15.13 67.87
CA PHE A 508 37.33 15.42 69.16
C PHE A 508 38.09 14.81 70.34
N ASN A 509 38.72 13.64 70.17
CA ASN A 509 39.61 13.04 71.16
C ASN A 509 40.94 13.79 71.34
N TRP A 510 41.32 14.63 70.37
CA TRP A 510 42.51 15.50 70.47
C TRP A 510 42.28 16.76 71.32
N LYS A 511 41.04 17.08 71.72
CA LYS A 511 40.81 18.21 72.64
C LYS A 511 41.07 17.76 74.09
N PRO A 512 42.04 18.37 74.80
CA PRO A 512 42.19 18.13 76.22
C PRO A 512 40.90 18.55 76.95
N PRO A 513 40.50 17.86 78.05
CA PRO A 513 39.24 18.14 78.74
C PRO A 513 39.16 19.63 79.10
N TYR A 514 38.07 20.27 78.67
CA TYR A 514 37.79 21.69 78.89
C TYR A 514 37.75 21.97 80.40
N GLN A 515 38.84 22.49 80.96
CA GLN A 515 38.85 22.98 82.34
C GLN A 515 38.11 24.33 82.37
N LYS A 516 36.94 24.33 83.02
CA LYS A 516 36.15 25.53 83.27
C LYS A 516 37.00 26.52 84.08
N GLN A 517 37.43 27.63 83.47
CA GLN A 517 38.21 28.66 84.17
C GLN A 517 37.29 29.41 85.14
N SER A 518 37.61 29.37 86.43
CA SER A 518 36.81 29.93 87.52
C SER A 518 37.21 31.35 87.94
N GLU A 519 38.08 32.01 87.17
CA GLU A 519 38.67 33.30 87.56
C GLU A 519 38.15 34.46 86.69
N LEU A 520 37.70 35.49 87.39
CA LEU A 520 37.06 36.70 86.88
C LEU A 520 38.04 37.53 86.04
N ARG A 521 37.73 37.79 84.76
CA ARG A 521 38.62 38.55 83.86
C ARG A 521 38.20 40.01 83.77
N CYS A 522 39.09 40.91 84.19
CA CYS A 522 38.90 42.35 84.13
C CYS A 522 39.75 42.98 83.02
N TYR A 523 39.13 43.85 82.23
CA TYR A 523 39.78 44.62 81.17
C TYR A 523 39.67 46.12 81.46
N ASN A 524 40.77 46.86 81.27
CA ASN A 524 40.78 48.31 81.32
C ASN A 524 39.94 48.86 80.16
N VAL A 525 38.91 49.65 80.44
CA VAL A 525 38.01 50.19 79.42
C VAL A 525 38.26 51.66 79.15
N GLU A 526 38.78 52.39 80.13
CA GLU A 526 39.05 53.82 80.00
C GLU A 526 40.15 54.26 80.97
N GLU A 527 41.12 55.03 80.47
CA GLU A 527 42.08 55.75 81.31
C GLU A 527 41.62 57.18 81.50
N THR A 528 41.47 57.59 82.76
CA THR A 528 41.17 58.98 83.13
C THR A 528 42.35 59.57 83.90
N LYS A 529 42.40 60.90 84.07
CA LYS A 529 43.43 61.59 84.87
C LYS A 529 43.46 61.22 86.37
N TYR A 530 42.54 60.37 86.84
CA TYR A 530 42.47 59.86 88.21
C TYR A 530 42.67 58.33 88.31
N GLY A 531 43.02 57.64 87.22
CA GLY A 531 43.27 56.19 87.17
C GLY A 531 42.42 55.44 86.12
N THR A 532 42.71 54.15 85.93
CA THR A 532 42.09 53.29 84.91
C THR A 532 40.80 52.63 85.41
N ARG A 533 39.70 52.79 84.68
CA ARG A 533 38.43 52.10 84.95
C ARG A 533 38.47 50.70 84.33
N GLN A 534 38.34 49.67 85.15
CA GLN A 534 38.25 48.27 84.69
C GLN A 534 36.78 47.83 84.58
N ARG A 535 36.49 47.00 83.58
CA ARG A 535 35.26 46.22 83.48
C ARG A 535 35.60 44.76 83.60
N CYS A 536 35.02 44.15 84.61
CA CYS A 536 35.19 42.76 84.96
C CYS A 536 34.02 41.94 84.44
N PHE A 537 34.32 40.83 83.80
CA PHE A 537 33.35 39.82 83.41
C PHE A 537 33.60 38.60 84.30
N SER A 538 32.64 38.33 85.17
CA SER A 538 32.44 36.99 85.70
C SER A 538 31.42 36.29 84.81
N ASP A 539 31.51 34.98 84.70
CA ASP A 539 30.34 34.19 84.37
C ASP A 539 29.25 34.35 85.44
#